data_AF-A0A7X8XWC3-F1
#
_entry.id   AF-A0A7X8XWC3-F1
#
_cell.length_a   1.000
_cell.length_b   1.000
_cell.length_c   1.000
_cell.angle_alpha   90.00
_cell.angle_beta   90.00
_cell.angle_gamma   90.00
#
_symmetry.space_group_name_H-M   'P 1'
#
loop_
_entity.id
_entity.type
_entity.pdbx_description
1 polymer ?
#
loop_
_entity_poly.entity_id
_entity_poly.type
_entity_poly.pdbx_seq_one_letter_code
_entity_poly.pdbx_strand_id
1 'polypeptide(L)'
;MKYILLFLTVFGFLSSTIASDKKLEKANKFAEIAQKEFNLKDNVKEQILSEHLTFLNEIEKIDEAVKNGEIGKEKAEQKKKELEKQFDKKMQDITGVSPALYKVFKRKAS
;
A
#
# COMPACT_ATOMS: atom_id res chain seq x y z
N MET A 1 -15.02 18.11 53.21
CA MET A 1 -15.89 17.22 52.40
C MET A 1 -15.48 17.39 50.94
N LYS A 2 -14.96 16.33 50.30
CA LYS A 2 -15.56 15.66 49.11
C LYS A 2 -15.93 16.69 48.02
N TYR A 3 -15.22 16.79 46.89
CA TYR A 3 -15.16 15.84 45.76
C TYR A 3 -13.75 15.89 45.13
N ILE A 4 -12.91 14.83 45.11
CA ILE A 4 -13.01 13.58 44.34
C ILE A 4 -13.21 13.81 42.84
N LEU A 5 -12.08 13.86 42.14
CA LEU A 5 -11.77 13.10 40.91
C LEU A 5 -12.99 12.54 40.15
N LEU A 6 -13.29 13.11 38.99
CA LEU A 6 -14.12 12.44 37.99
C LEU A 6 -13.54 12.69 36.58
N PHE A 7 -13.02 11.59 36.00
CA PHE A 7 -12.86 11.28 34.57
C PHE A 7 -11.94 12.21 33.75
N LEU A 8 -10.72 11.88 33.34
CA LEU A 8 -10.06 10.60 33.03
C LEU A 8 -10.98 9.63 32.27
N THR A 9 -11.25 9.95 30.99
CA THR A 9 -11.24 9.04 29.83
C THR A 9 -11.87 9.73 28.61
N VAL A 10 -11.13 10.63 27.95
CA VAL A 10 -11.33 10.91 26.52
C VAL A 10 -9.95 11.00 25.88
N PHE A 11 -9.18 9.92 26.00
CA PHE A 11 -7.95 9.73 25.25
C PHE A 11 -7.95 8.30 24.75
N GLY A 12 -8.39 8.12 23.52
CA GLY A 12 -8.35 6.81 22.87
C GLY A 12 -9.43 6.67 21.83
N PHE A 13 -9.30 7.39 20.71
CA PHE A 13 -9.77 6.95 19.38
C PHE A 13 -9.36 7.98 18.31
N LEU A 14 -8.06 8.17 18.07
CA LEU A 14 -7.58 8.92 16.89
C LEU A 14 -6.35 8.29 16.22
N SER A 15 -5.93 7.08 16.61
CA SER A 15 -4.69 6.49 16.08
C SER A 15 -4.81 5.81 14.70
N SER A 16 -5.99 5.76 14.07
CA SER A 16 -6.17 5.03 12.80
C SER A 16 -6.07 5.88 11.51
N THR A 17 -6.10 7.22 11.56
CA THR A 17 -6.05 8.04 10.33
C THR A 17 -4.65 8.21 9.77
N ILE A 18 -3.64 8.39 10.62
CA ILE A 18 -2.26 8.73 10.21
C ILE A 18 -1.60 7.62 9.36
N ALA A 19 -1.91 6.34 9.64
CA ALA A 19 -1.36 5.21 8.87
C ALA A 19 -2.03 5.05 7.49
N SER A 20 -3.32 5.38 7.38
CA SER A 20 -4.05 5.41 6.12
C SER A 20 -3.50 6.50 5.19
N ASP A 21 -3.21 7.68 5.73
CA ASP A 21 -2.73 8.84 4.95
C ASP A 21 -1.38 8.57 4.28
N LYS A 22 -0.43 7.93 4.98
CA LYS A 22 0.89 7.60 4.41
C LYS A 22 0.83 6.57 3.28
N LYS A 23 -0.06 5.57 3.38
CA LYS A 23 -0.24 4.57 2.32
C LYS A 23 -0.90 5.19 1.10
N LEU A 24 -1.92 6.02 1.34
CA LEU A 24 -2.60 6.76 0.28
C LEU A 24 -1.62 7.70 -0.44
N GLU A 25 -0.79 8.44 0.30
CA GLU A 25 0.26 9.28 -0.26
C GLU A 25 1.25 8.47 -1.11
N LYS A 26 1.74 7.33 -0.60
CA LYS A 26 2.64 6.45 -1.34
C LYS A 26 2.01 5.92 -2.62
N ALA A 27 0.76 5.46 -2.54
CA ALA A 27 0.03 4.94 -3.70
C ALA A 27 -0.22 6.04 -4.73
N ASN A 28 -0.60 7.25 -4.30
CA ASN A 28 -0.81 8.40 -5.18
C ASN A 28 0.48 8.87 -5.83
N LYS A 29 1.58 8.97 -5.09
CA LYS A 29 2.90 9.32 -5.65
C LYS A 29 3.32 8.33 -6.73
N PHE A 30 3.16 7.02 -6.50
CA PHE A 30 3.45 6.01 -7.50
C PHE A 30 2.58 6.16 -8.75
N ALA A 31 1.28 6.38 -8.58
CA ALA A 31 0.33 6.57 -9.68
C ALA A 31 0.63 7.85 -10.48
N GLU A 32 1.03 8.94 -9.81
CA GLU A 32 1.46 10.18 -10.47
C GLU A 32 2.76 10.01 -11.26
N ILE A 33 3.74 9.27 -10.72
CA ILE A 33 4.97 8.98 -11.48
C ILE A 33 4.63 8.12 -12.70
N ALA A 34 3.78 7.10 -12.55
CA ALA A 34 3.35 6.25 -13.67
C ALA A 34 2.63 7.06 -14.75
N GLN A 35 1.72 7.95 -14.32
CA GLN A 35 0.99 8.83 -15.22
C GLN A 35 1.94 9.72 -16.02
N LYS A 36 2.90 10.35 -15.35
CA LYS A 36 3.87 11.26 -15.99
C LYS A 36 4.84 10.51 -16.90
N GLU A 37 5.36 9.37 -16.45
CA GLU A 37 6.37 8.60 -17.19
C GLU A 37 5.78 8.00 -18.48
N PHE A 38 4.53 7.54 -18.41
CA PHE A 38 3.88 6.83 -19.52
C PHE A 38 2.79 7.65 -20.22
N ASN A 39 2.65 8.93 -19.87
CA ASN A 39 1.64 9.85 -20.42
C ASN A 39 0.22 9.27 -20.38
N LEU A 40 -0.18 8.74 -19.22
CA LEU A 40 -1.45 8.05 -19.05
C LEU A 40 -2.61 9.03 -18.79
N LYS A 41 -3.81 8.61 -19.14
CA LYS A 41 -5.05 9.33 -18.83
C LYS A 41 -5.39 9.23 -17.33
N ASP A 42 -6.17 10.18 -16.82
CA ASP A 42 -6.54 10.24 -15.39
C ASP A 42 -7.28 8.98 -14.91
N ASN A 43 -8.14 8.39 -15.75
CA ASN A 43 -8.83 7.14 -15.41
C ASN A 43 -7.86 5.96 -15.19
N VAL A 44 -6.71 5.95 -15.89
CA VAL A 44 -5.67 4.93 -15.70
C VAL A 44 -4.88 5.23 -14.42
N LYS A 45 -4.62 6.50 -14.10
CA LYS A 45 -4.01 6.89 -12.82
C LYS A 45 -4.85 6.40 -11.63
N GLU A 46 -6.16 6.59 -11.65
CA GLU A 46 -7.06 6.14 -10.58
C GLU A 46 -7.02 4.62 -10.40
N GLN A 47 -6.96 3.86 -11.50
CA GLN A 47 -6.79 2.40 -11.45
C GLN A 47 -5.45 2.01 -10.81
N ILE A 48 -4.35 2.66 -11.20
CA ILE A 48 -3.02 2.42 -10.63
C ILE A 48 -3.00 2.74 -9.13
N LEU A 49 -3.62 3.85 -8.72
CA LEU A 49 -3.77 4.24 -7.32
C LEU A 49 -4.50 3.16 -6.52
N SER A 50 -5.66 2.71 -7.01
CA SER A 50 -6.49 1.70 -6.34
C SER A 50 -5.77 0.36 -6.20
N GLU A 51 -5.12 -0.11 -7.26
CA GLU A 51 -4.38 -1.37 -7.25
C GLU A 51 -3.14 -1.30 -6.36
N HIS A 52 -2.42 -0.18 -6.35
CA HIS A 52 -1.26 -0.02 -5.48
C HIS A 52 -1.67 0.09 -4.01
N LEU A 53 -2.78 0.77 -3.70
CA LEU A 53 -3.32 0.81 -2.35
C LEU A 53 -3.74 -0.60 -1.88
N THR A 54 -4.37 -1.37 -2.76
CA THR A 54 -4.72 -2.78 -2.50
C THR A 54 -3.48 -3.61 -2.21
N PHE A 55 -2.44 -3.49 -3.04
CA PHE A 55 -1.17 -4.17 -2.82
C PHE A 55 -0.55 -3.83 -1.45
N LEU A 56 -0.50 -2.54 -1.09
CA LEU A 56 0.05 -2.11 0.20
C LEU A 56 -0.74 -2.68 1.39
N ASN A 57 -2.06 -2.75 1.28
CA ASN A 57 -2.91 -3.34 2.32
C ASN A 57 -2.70 -4.85 2.47
N GLU A 58 -2.54 -5.58 1.37
CA GLU A 58 -2.27 -7.03 1.41
C GLU A 58 -0.88 -7.34 1.99
N ILE A 59 0.13 -6.52 1.68
CA ILE A 59 1.46 -6.64 2.30
C ILE A 59 1.39 -6.41 3.81
N GLU A 60 0.63 -5.42 4.26
CA GLU A 60 0.44 -5.15 5.69
C GLU A 60 -0.25 -6.32 6.40
N LYS A 61 -1.33 -6.89 5.83
CA LYS A 61 -1.99 -8.07 6.40
C LYS A 61 -1.02 -9.24 6.57
N ILE A 62 -0.11 -9.44 5.61
CA ILE A 62 0.95 -10.45 5.72
C ILE A 62 1.90 -10.10 6.86
N ASP A 63 2.31 -8.85 7.01
CA ASP A 63 3.18 -8.41 8.09
C ASP A 63 2.53 -8.55 9.48
N GLU A 64 1.23 -8.26 9.58
CA GLU A 64 0.44 -8.51 10.79
C GLU A 64 0.36 -9.99 11.11
N ALA A 65 0.11 -10.86 10.12
CA ALA A 65 0.10 -12.30 10.32
C ALA A 65 1.47 -12.85 10.79
N VAL A 66 2.58 -12.24 10.34
CA VAL A 66 3.92 -12.57 10.88
C VAL A 66 4.07 -12.11 12.33
N LYS A 67 3.67 -10.87 12.64
CA LYS A 67 3.75 -10.31 14.00
C LYS A 67 2.91 -11.11 15.00
N ASN A 68 1.74 -11.58 14.57
CA ASN A 68 0.84 -12.41 15.36
C ASN A 68 1.29 -13.86 15.48
N GLY A 69 2.35 -14.27 14.76
CA GLY A 69 2.85 -15.64 14.75
C GLY A 69 1.98 -16.63 13.96
N GLU A 70 1.01 -16.14 13.17
CA GLU A 70 0.13 -16.96 12.34
C GLU A 70 0.88 -17.58 11.15
N ILE A 71 1.90 -16.88 10.64
CA ILE A 71 2.79 -17.38 9.59
C ILE A 71 4.25 -17.10 9.91
N GLY A 72 5.13 -18.02 9.51
CA GLY A 72 6.58 -17.81 9.60
C GLY A 72 7.09 -16.81 8.55
N LYS A 73 8.26 -16.21 8.82
CA LYS A 73 8.90 -15.20 7.94
C LYS A 73 9.11 -15.71 6.50
N GLU A 74 9.55 -16.95 6.35
CA GLU A 74 9.77 -17.55 5.02
C GLU A 74 8.47 -17.64 4.20
N LYS A 75 7.38 -18.09 4.84
CA LYS A 75 6.06 -18.16 4.20
C LYS A 75 5.52 -16.78 3.86
N ALA A 76 5.79 -15.79 4.70
CA ALA A 76 5.45 -14.40 4.42
C ALA A 76 6.21 -13.86 3.21
N GLU A 77 7.51 -14.10 3.11
CA GLU A 77 8.31 -13.70 1.94
C GLU A 77 7.81 -14.34 0.64
N GLN A 78 7.45 -15.63 0.67
CA GLN A 78 6.86 -16.31 -0.48
C GLN A 78 5.53 -15.66 -0.90
N LYS A 79 4.64 -15.37 0.06
CA LYS A 79 3.38 -14.67 -0.22
C LYS A 79 3.60 -13.26 -0.78
N LYS A 80 4.53 -12.49 -0.22
CA LYS A 80 4.85 -11.14 -0.70
C LYS A 80 5.40 -11.17 -2.13
N LYS A 81 6.29 -12.11 -2.43
CA LYS A 81 6.82 -12.30 -3.79
C LYS A 81 5.71 -12.65 -4.79
N GLU A 82 4.76 -13.48 -4.38
CA GLU A 82 3.63 -13.85 -5.23
C GLU A 82 2.70 -12.65 -5.46
N LEU A 83 2.36 -11.89 -4.42
CA LEU A 83 1.60 -10.64 -4.55
C LEU A 83 2.32 -9.63 -5.44
N GLU A 84 3.63 -9.49 -5.28
CA GLU A 84 4.43 -8.57 -6.08
C GLU A 84 4.40 -8.94 -7.56
N LYS A 85 4.48 -10.24 -7.90
CA LYS A 85 4.33 -10.71 -9.29
C LYS A 85 2.95 -10.40 -9.86
N GLN A 86 1.90 -10.64 -9.07
CA GLN A 86 0.52 -10.38 -9.50
C GLN A 86 0.28 -8.88 -9.71
N PHE A 87 0.77 -8.06 -8.78
CA PHE A 87 0.75 -6.61 -8.89
C PHE A 87 1.51 -6.12 -10.12
N ASP A 88 2.73 -6.62 -10.34
CA ASP A 88 3.55 -6.23 -11.49
C ASP A 88 2.88 -6.59 -12.82
N LYS A 89 2.23 -7.75 -12.90
CA LYS A 89 1.46 -8.14 -14.08
C LYS A 89 0.29 -7.20 -14.31
N LYS A 90 -0.52 -6.93 -13.27
CA LYS A 90 -1.63 -5.98 -13.37
C LYS A 90 -1.18 -4.59 -13.80
N MET A 91 -0.05 -4.10 -13.27
CA MET A 91 0.47 -2.80 -13.66
C MET A 91 0.91 -2.77 -15.12
N GLN A 92 1.52 -3.84 -15.64
CA GLN A 92 1.84 -3.95 -17.07
C GLN A 92 0.57 -3.95 -17.92
N ASP A 93 -0.47 -4.67 -17.51
CA ASP A 93 -1.75 -4.74 -18.22
C ASP A 93 -2.46 -3.37 -18.23
N ILE A 94 -2.47 -2.65 -17.10
CA ILE A 94 -3.11 -1.34 -16.95
C ILE A 94 -2.37 -0.25 -17.73
N THR A 95 -1.04 -0.25 -17.64
CA THR A 95 -0.19 0.78 -18.28
C THR A 95 0.06 0.50 -19.76
N GLY A 96 -0.12 -0.74 -20.21
CA GLY A 96 0.18 -1.18 -21.58
C GLY A 96 1.67 -1.17 -21.92
N VAL A 97 2.57 -1.04 -20.92
CA VAL A 97 4.02 -0.95 -21.15
C VAL A 97 4.68 -2.32 -21.09
N SER A 98 5.82 -2.45 -21.79
CA SER A 98 6.55 -3.71 -21.81
C SER A 98 7.11 -4.07 -20.41
N PRO A 99 7.31 -5.36 -20.11
CA PRO A 99 7.87 -5.79 -18.83
C PRO A 99 9.23 -5.14 -18.51
N ALA A 100 10.05 -4.89 -19.54
CA ALA A 100 11.35 -4.24 -19.40
C ALA A 100 11.23 -2.77 -18.98
N LEU A 101 10.33 -2.02 -19.62
CA LEU A 101 10.05 -0.61 -19.28
C LEU A 101 9.44 -0.50 -17.89
N TYR A 102 8.47 -1.36 -17.58
CA TYR A 102 7.86 -1.41 -16.26
C TYR A 102 8.90 -1.68 -15.16
N LYS A 103 9.83 -2.60 -15.37
CA LYS A 103 10.92 -2.89 -14.41
C LYS A 103 11.86 -1.70 -14.18
N VAL A 104 12.10 -0.87 -15.20
CA VAL A 104 12.88 0.38 -15.04
C VAL A 104 12.09 1.39 -14.23
N PHE A 105 10.82 1.60 -14.58
CA PHE A 105 9.92 2.49 -13.84
C PHE A 105 9.77 2.09 -12.38
N LYS A 106 9.52 0.81 -12.09
CA LYS A 106 9.34 0.30 -10.72
C LYS A 106 10.53 0.64 -9.83
N ARG A 107 11.76 0.52 -10.34
CA ARG A 107 12.99 0.88 -9.61
C ARG A 107 13.10 2.38 -9.32
N LYS A 108 12.51 3.23 -10.17
CA LYS A 108 12.47 4.70 -10.01
C LYS A 108 11.34 5.14 -9.07
N ALA A 109 10.23 4.41 -9.06
CA ALA A 109 9.04 4.72 -8.28
C ALA A 109 8.99 4.07 -6.89
N SER A 110 9.93 3.14 -6.59
CA SER A 110 10.12 2.52 -5.26
C SER A 110 10.86 3.47 -4.31
#